data_AF-A0AAV7Q5S6-F1
#
_entry.id   AF-A0AAV7Q5S6-F1
#
_cell.length_a   1.000
_cell.length_b   1.000
_cell.length_c   1.000
_cell.angle_alpha   90.00
_cell.angle_beta   90.00
_cell.angle_gamma   90.00
#
_symmetry.space_group_name_H-M   'P 1'
#
loop_
_entity.id
_entity.type
_entity.pdbx_description
1 polymer ?
#
loop_
_entity_poly.entity_id
_entity_poly.type
_entity_poly.pdbx_seq_one_letter_code
_entity_poly.pdbx_strand_id
1 'polypeptide(L)'
;MGRLSTLGPTLWWNPSSSTTIPREERGQLKQIDAGGAQFVAGVKSNDNIGCLDESKTVSAKDGSALTWTNIPGSLKYYSCGPRGCWGVNSANTVFYRGATSPNSCAGTSWQMISGALAMVEVGRDGSVYGVNSAGVLYQR
;
A
#
# COMPACT_ATOMS: atom_id res chain seq x y z
N MET A 1 15.23 -21.47 37.75
CA MET A 1 15.51 -20.61 36.59
C MET A 1 14.84 -21.21 35.36
N GLY A 2 13.57 -20.87 35.11
CA GLY A 2 12.86 -21.26 33.89
C GLY A 2 13.01 -20.15 32.86
N ARG A 3 13.56 -20.47 31.68
CA ARG A 3 13.74 -19.51 30.58
C ARG A 3 12.38 -19.03 30.09
N LEU A 4 12.17 -17.71 30.03
CA LEU A 4 11.11 -17.12 29.23
C LEU A 4 11.37 -17.49 27.76
N SER A 5 10.46 -18.26 27.17
CA SER A 5 10.37 -18.38 25.72
C SER A 5 9.86 -17.05 25.17
N THR A 6 10.62 -16.46 24.27
CA THR A 6 10.24 -15.24 23.56
C THR A 6 9.01 -15.53 22.71
N LEU A 7 7.84 -15.09 23.18
CA LEU A 7 6.63 -15.03 22.36
C LEU A 7 6.93 -14.08 21.20
N GLY A 8 6.96 -14.62 19.98
CA GLY A 8 6.96 -13.83 18.76
C GLY A 8 5.71 -12.94 18.69
N PRO A 9 5.68 -11.94 17.79
CA PRO A 9 4.62 -10.95 17.74
C PRO A 9 3.26 -11.62 17.63
N THR A 10 2.39 -11.30 18.60
CA THR A 10 0.98 -11.65 18.60
C THR A 10 0.34 -11.15 17.32
N LEU A 11 -0.06 -12.08 16.44
CA LEU A 11 -0.82 -11.76 15.23
C LEU A 11 -2.19 -11.17 15.66
N TRP A 12 -2.64 -10.11 14.99
CA TRP A 12 -3.93 -9.44 15.24
C TRP A 12 -5.17 -10.29 14.87
N TRP A 13 -4.97 -11.54 14.44
CA TRP A 13 -6.01 -12.44 13.98
C TRP A 13 -6.08 -13.68 14.89
N ASN A 14 -7.20 -13.87 15.58
CA ASN A 14 -7.45 -15.00 16.46
C ASN A 14 -8.12 -16.16 15.69
N PRO A 15 -7.48 -17.34 15.51
CA PRO A 15 -7.96 -18.39 14.62
C PRO A 15 -9.17 -19.21 15.08
N SER A 16 -9.81 -18.90 16.20
CA SER A 16 -10.74 -19.84 16.87
C SER A 16 -12.00 -20.24 16.07
N SER A 17 -12.19 -19.76 14.84
CA SER A 17 -13.27 -20.22 13.95
C SER A 17 -12.93 -20.25 12.45
N SER A 18 -11.66 -20.12 12.05
CA SER A 18 -11.31 -20.10 10.62
C SER A 18 -10.07 -20.93 10.29
N THR A 19 -10.20 -21.76 9.26
CA THR A 19 -9.14 -22.61 8.69
C THR A 19 -8.07 -21.82 7.92
N THR A 20 -8.17 -20.50 7.80
CA THR A 20 -7.18 -19.68 7.08
C THR A 20 -6.10 -19.15 8.02
N ILE A 21 -4.93 -19.77 8.03
CA ILE A 21 -3.75 -19.26 8.74
C ILE A 21 -3.33 -17.91 8.12
N PRO A 22 -3.16 -16.83 8.90
CA PRO A 22 -2.65 -15.56 8.39
C PRO A 22 -1.26 -15.75 7.77
N ARG A 23 -1.08 -15.26 6.54
CA ARG A 23 0.21 -15.28 5.86
C ARG A 23 1.06 -14.09 6.32
N GLU A 24 2.17 -14.36 7.01
CA GLU A 24 3.16 -13.34 7.40
C GLU A 24 4.19 -13.14 6.28
N GLU A 25 4.15 -11.97 5.63
CA GLU A 25 5.21 -11.55 4.69
C GLU A 25 6.27 -10.73 5.41
N ARG A 26 7.25 -11.41 5.99
CA ARG A 26 8.32 -10.73 6.75
C ARG A 26 9.11 -9.76 5.86
N GLY A 27 9.24 -8.52 6.35
CA GLY A 27 10.32 -7.60 5.98
C GLY A 27 10.22 -6.93 4.61
N GLN A 28 9.08 -6.96 3.93
CA GLN A 28 9.00 -6.42 2.56
C GLN A 28 8.47 -5.00 2.45
N LEU A 29 7.55 -4.58 3.33
CA LEU A 29 6.78 -3.35 3.17
C LEU A 29 6.85 -2.48 4.43
N LYS A 30 6.84 -1.16 4.23
CA LYS A 30 6.70 -0.17 5.29
C LYS A 30 5.33 0.51 5.28
N GLN A 31 4.58 0.40 4.17
CA GLN A 31 3.21 0.90 4.05
C GLN A 31 2.45 0.07 3.00
N ILE A 32 1.15 -0.10 3.23
CA ILE A 32 0.20 -0.68 2.27
C ILE A 32 -1.06 0.18 2.20
N ASP A 33 -1.73 0.14 1.06
CA ASP A 33 -3.08 0.62 0.86
C ASP A 33 -3.91 -0.47 0.17
N ALA A 34 -5.15 -0.63 0.64
CA ALA A 34 -6.13 -1.55 0.11
C ALA A 34 -7.50 -0.85 -0.11
N GLY A 35 -7.51 0.48 -0.15
CA GLY A 35 -8.71 1.29 -0.37
C GLY A 35 -9.21 1.30 -1.82
N GLY A 36 -8.36 0.92 -2.79
CA GLY A 36 -8.70 0.82 -4.21
C GLY A 36 -9.66 -0.34 -4.52
N ALA A 37 -10.34 -0.26 -5.68
CA ALA A 37 -11.16 -1.36 -6.17
C ALA A 37 -10.28 -2.61 -6.45
N GLN A 38 -10.27 -3.54 -5.48
CA GLN A 38 -9.75 -4.92 -5.59
C GLN A 38 -8.27 -5.10 -5.95
N PHE A 39 -7.42 -4.08 -5.76
CA PHE A 39 -5.97 -4.26 -5.83
C PHE A 39 -5.32 -3.69 -4.58
N VAL A 40 -4.18 -4.26 -4.20
CA VAL A 40 -3.37 -3.79 -3.06
C VAL A 40 -2.19 -3.02 -3.62
N ALA A 41 -1.88 -1.88 -3.04
CA ALA A 41 -0.71 -1.08 -3.36
C ALA A 41 0.16 -0.91 -2.12
N GLY A 42 1.43 -0.59 -2.28
CA GLY A 42 2.28 -0.34 -1.14
C GLY A 42 3.70 0.02 -1.50
N VAL A 43 4.45 0.28 -0.44
CA VAL A 43 5.82 0.75 -0.51
C VAL A 43 6.71 -0.15 0.33
N LYS A 44 7.81 -0.59 -0.27
CA LYS A 44 8.85 -1.41 0.36
C LYS A 44 9.73 -0.59 1.31
N SER A 45 10.45 -1.28 2.20
CA SER A 45 11.35 -0.62 3.17
C SER A 45 12.45 0.22 2.50
N ASN A 46 12.81 -0.10 1.26
CA ASN A 46 13.77 0.62 0.41
C ASN A 46 13.10 1.61 -0.57
N ASP A 47 11.86 2.00 -0.31
CA ASP A 47 11.06 2.95 -1.10
C ASP A 47 10.62 2.44 -2.48
N ASN A 48 10.91 1.19 -2.84
CA ASN A 48 10.35 0.60 -4.06
C ASN A 48 8.83 0.45 -3.96
N ILE A 49 8.15 0.64 -5.08
CA ILE A 49 6.70 0.70 -5.14
C ILE A 49 6.19 -0.61 -5.73
N GLY A 50 5.18 -1.20 -5.09
CA GLY A 50 4.58 -2.45 -5.55
C GLY A 50 3.07 -2.35 -5.60
N CYS A 51 2.48 -3.17 -6.47
CA CYS A 51 1.05 -3.45 -6.42
C CYS A 51 0.74 -4.92 -6.72
N LEU A 52 -0.42 -5.37 -6.25
CA LEU A 52 -1.01 -6.68 -6.53
C LEU A 52 -2.34 -6.41 -7.22
N ASP A 53 -2.43 -6.75 -8.51
CA ASP A 53 -3.70 -6.73 -9.25
C ASP A 53 -4.69 -7.75 -8.66
N GLU A 54 -5.95 -7.64 -9.08
CA GLU A 54 -7.06 -8.46 -8.56
C GLU A 54 -6.72 -9.96 -8.61
N SER A 55 -6.15 -10.44 -9.72
CA SER A 55 -5.76 -11.84 -9.89
C SER A 55 -4.73 -12.31 -8.84
N LYS A 56 -3.81 -11.44 -8.44
CA LYS A 56 -2.76 -11.73 -7.45
C LYS A 56 -3.23 -11.57 -6.01
N THR A 57 -4.25 -10.75 -5.77
CA THR A 57 -4.88 -10.65 -4.44
C THR A 57 -5.70 -11.89 -4.10
N VAL A 58 -6.40 -12.47 -5.08
CA VAL A 58 -7.20 -13.70 -4.85
C VAL A 58 -6.33 -14.94 -4.67
N SER A 59 -5.18 -15.04 -5.34
CA SER A 59 -4.21 -16.15 -5.14
C SER A 59 -3.67 -16.23 -3.71
N ALA A 60 -3.75 -15.15 -2.93
CA ALA A 60 -3.40 -15.17 -1.51
C ALA A 60 -4.31 -16.13 -0.71
N LYS A 61 -5.53 -16.40 -1.18
CA LYS A 61 -6.45 -17.38 -0.57
C LYS A 61 -6.00 -18.82 -0.77
N ASP A 62 -5.25 -19.09 -1.83
CA ASP A 62 -4.81 -20.43 -2.22
C ASP A 62 -3.41 -20.79 -1.67
N GLY A 63 -2.89 -19.99 -0.73
CA GLY A 63 -1.59 -20.22 -0.10
C GLY A 63 -0.37 -19.98 -0.98
N SER A 64 -0.57 -19.45 -2.20
CA SER A 64 0.51 -19.14 -3.13
C SER A 64 1.29 -17.88 -2.74
N ALA A 65 2.54 -17.76 -3.19
CA ALA A 65 3.36 -16.59 -2.92
C ALA A 65 2.79 -15.33 -3.60
N LEU A 66 2.78 -14.19 -2.89
CA LEU A 66 2.38 -12.90 -3.47
C LEU A 66 3.42 -12.43 -4.47
N THR A 67 3.01 -12.28 -5.72
CA THR A 67 3.90 -11.84 -6.81
C THR A 67 3.66 -10.36 -7.10
N TRP A 68 4.39 -9.49 -6.40
CA TRP A 68 4.26 -8.04 -6.55
C TRP A 68 4.67 -7.56 -7.95
N THR A 69 3.82 -6.75 -8.57
CA THR A 69 4.17 -5.97 -9.76
C THR A 69 4.98 -4.75 -9.32
N ASN A 70 6.21 -4.61 -9.84
CA ASN A 70 7.04 -3.44 -9.55
C ASN A 70 6.55 -2.21 -10.35
N ILE A 71 6.42 -1.08 -9.66
CA ILE A 71 6.12 0.22 -10.29
C ILE A 71 7.41 1.05 -10.26
N PRO A 72 7.90 1.55 -11.42
CA PRO A 72 9.09 2.38 -11.46
C PRO A 72 8.95 3.62 -10.58
N GLY A 73 10.00 4.00 -9.85
CA GLY A 73 10.01 5.16 -8.98
C GLY A 73 10.36 4.82 -7.53
N SER A 74 10.30 5.83 -6.66
CA SER A 74 10.62 5.72 -5.25
C SER A 74 9.66 6.58 -4.44
N LEU A 75 8.88 5.96 -3.56
CA LEU A 75 7.91 6.63 -2.68
C LEU A 75 8.13 6.19 -1.23
N LYS A 76 7.59 6.96 -0.29
CA LYS A 76 7.44 6.52 1.10
C LYS A 76 6.00 6.16 1.48
N TYR A 77 5.02 6.62 0.69
CA TYR A 77 3.59 6.38 0.90
C TYR A 77 2.90 6.31 -0.47
N TYR A 78 1.97 5.37 -0.64
CA TYR A 78 1.23 5.19 -1.88
C TYR A 78 -0.19 4.70 -1.59
N SER A 79 -1.19 5.42 -2.10
CA SER A 79 -2.62 5.18 -1.89
C SER A 79 -3.38 5.30 -3.20
N CYS A 80 -4.42 4.50 -3.38
CA CYS A 80 -5.06 4.26 -4.66
C CYS A 80 -6.58 4.28 -4.55
N GLY A 81 -7.23 4.88 -5.55
CA GLY A 81 -8.68 4.92 -5.67
C GLY A 81 -9.16 4.72 -7.10
N PRO A 82 -10.45 4.96 -7.37
CA PRO A 82 -11.07 4.69 -8.68
C PRO A 82 -10.51 5.55 -9.82
N ARG A 83 -9.83 6.65 -9.51
CA ARG A 83 -9.33 7.63 -10.49
C ARG A 83 -7.81 7.56 -10.69
N GLY A 84 -7.14 6.59 -10.08
CA GLY A 84 -5.67 6.54 -10.07
C GLY A 84 -5.12 6.47 -8.66
N CYS A 85 -3.80 6.59 -8.58
CA CYS A 85 -3.07 6.52 -7.33
C CYS A 85 -2.28 7.78 -7.05
N TRP A 86 -2.08 8.05 -5.77
CA TRP A 86 -1.34 9.17 -5.23
C TRP A 86 -0.23 8.66 -4.34
N GLY A 87 0.90 9.35 -4.37
CA GLY A 87 2.02 9.00 -3.53
C GLY A 87 2.87 10.19 -3.17
N VAL A 88 3.65 10.02 -2.11
CA VAL A 88 4.66 10.99 -1.69
C VAL A 88 6.02 10.30 -1.56
N ASN A 89 7.08 10.97 -2.01
CA ASN A 89 8.45 10.47 -1.84
C ASN A 89 9.07 10.93 -0.52
N SER A 90 10.32 10.52 -0.27
CA SER A 90 11.08 10.89 0.93
C SER A 90 11.27 12.40 1.08
N ALA A 91 11.29 13.16 -0.03
CA ALA A 91 11.35 14.62 -0.06
C ALA A 91 9.98 15.31 0.06
N ASN A 92 8.91 14.58 0.43
CA ASN A 92 7.53 15.05 0.50
C ASN A 92 6.93 15.52 -0.85
N THR A 93 7.60 15.27 -1.98
CA THR A 93 7.06 15.61 -3.31
C THR A 93 5.85 14.73 -3.61
N VAL A 94 4.77 15.36 -4.07
CA VAL A 94 3.50 14.69 -4.37
C VAL A 94 3.48 14.23 -5.82
N PHE A 95 3.06 12.99 -6.03
CA PHE A 95 2.89 12.40 -7.36
C PHE A 95 1.50 11.79 -7.52
N TYR A 96 0.96 11.92 -8.72
CA TYR A 96 -0.23 11.22 -9.18
C TYR A 96 0.13 10.25 -10.30
N ARG A 97 -0.55 9.12 -10.36
CA ARG A 97 -0.39 8.08 -11.38
C ARG A 97 -1.76 7.60 -11.86
N GLY A 98 -2.05 7.87 -13.12
CA GLY A 98 -3.31 7.48 -13.75
C GLY A 98 -3.27 6.09 -14.39
N ALA A 99 -4.40 5.75 -15.03
CA ALA A 99 -4.59 4.51 -15.78
C ALA A 99 -4.38 3.21 -14.96
N THR A 100 -4.63 3.27 -13.65
CA THR A 100 -4.68 2.08 -12.82
C THR A 100 -6.07 1.45 -12.90
N SER A 101 -6.12 0.12 -12.80
CA SER A 101 -7.36 -0.66 -12.79
C SER A 101 -7.16 -1.94 -11.99
N PRO A 102 -8.23 -2.66 -11.61
CA PRO A 102 -8.11 -3.94 -10.91
C PRO A 102 -7.18 -4.94 -11.63
N ASN A 103 -7.21 -4.96 -12.97
CA ASN A 103 -6.39 -5.86 -13.79
C ASN A 103 -5.02 -5.28 -14.20
N SER A 104 -4.77 -4.00 -13.93
CA SER A 104 -3.51 -3.33 -14.25
C SER A 104 -3.23 -2.25 -13.21
N CYS A 105 -2.78 -2.70 -12.04
CA CYS A 105 -2.53 -1.82 -10.90
C CYS A 105 -1.31 -0.90 -11.12
N ALA A 106 -0.47 -1.19 -12.11
CA ALA A 106 0.78 -0.47 -12.33
C ALA A 106 0.60 0.91 -12.98
N GLY A 107 -0.50 1.15 -13.72
CA GLY A 107 -0.71 2.42 -14.43
C GLY A 107 0.40 2.76 -15.45
N THR A 108 0.41 4.00 -15.95
CA THR A 108 1.30 4.39 -17.06
C THR A 108 2.46 5.30 -16.63
N SER A 109 2.18 6.53 -16.22
CA SER A 109 3.19 7.57 -15.94
C SER A 109 2.92 8.35 -14.66
N TRP A 110 4.01 8.78 -14.00
CA TRP A 110 3.94 9.72 -12.89
C TRP A 110 3.76 11.15 -13.37
N GLN A 111 2.90 11.88 -12.67
CA GLN A 111 2.74 13.33 -12.79
C GLN A 111 3.10 13.95 -11.45
N MET A 112 4.07 14.86 -11.45
CA MET A 112 4.38 15.64 -10.24
C MET A 112 3.28 16.68 -10.01
N ILE A 113 2.80 16.76 -8.78
CA ILE A 113 1.78 17.71 -8.36
C ILE A 113 2.44 18.71 -7.41
N SER A 114 2.20 20.01 -7.64
CA SER A 114 2.75 21.06 -6.78
C SER A 114 2.25 20.92 -5.34
N GLY A 115 3.15 21.18 -4.39
CA GLY A 115 2.90 21.03 -2.96
C GLY A 115 3.84 20.02 -2.31
N ALA A 116 3.71 19.88 -0.99
CA ALA A 116 4.50 18.95 -0.20
C ALA A 116 3.62 18.27 0.87
N LEU A 117 3.57 16.94 0.85
CA LEU A 117 2.77 16.15 1.79
C LEU A 117 3.64 15.08 2.47
N ALA A 118 3.37 14.83 3.75
CA ALA A 118 3.99 13.75 4.51
C ALA A 118 3.31 12.40 4.26
N MET A 119 1.99 12.40 4.00
CA MET A 119 1.19 11.23 3.60
C MET A 119 -0.05 11.69 2.81
N VAL A 120 -0.63 10.77 2.04
CA VAL A 120 -1.78 11.03 1.17
C VAL A 120 -2.67 9.79 1.11
N GLU A 121 -3.98 10.00 1.11
CA GLU A 121 -5.01 8.96 1.02
C GLU A 121 -6.03 9.28 -0.06
N VAL A 122 -6.52 8.24 -0.73
CA VAL A 122 -7.54 8.34 -1.77
C VAL A 122 -8.81 7.63 -1.31
N GLY A 123 -9.92 8.35 -1.27
CA GLY A 123 -11.23 7.82 -0.94
C GLY A 123 -11.82 6.97 -2.07
N ARG A 124 -12.77 6.10 -1.71
CA ARG A 124 -13.53 5.28 -2.67
C ARG A 124 -14.34 6.11 -3.68
N ASP A 125 -14.71 7.33 -3.30
CA ASP A 125 -15.39 8.32 -4.16
C ASP A 125 -14.41 9.11 -5.06
N GLY A 126 -13.11 8.85 -4.93
CA GLY A 126 -12.04 9.54 -5.64
C GLY A 126 -11.62 10.87 -5.01
N SER A 127 -12.10 11.20 -3.81
CA SER A 127 -11.57 12.31 -3.01
C SER A 127 -10.13 12.04 -2.61
N VAL A 128 -9.31 13.09 -2.45
CA VAL A 128 -7.92 12.96 -2.04
C VAL A 128 -7.67 13.84 -0.82
N TYR A 129 -7.11 13.25 0.23
CA TYR A 129 -6.73 13.95 1.44
C TYR A 129 -5.26 13.74 1.72
N GLY A 130 -4.58 14.74 2.25
CA GLY A 130 -3.20 14.60 2.66
C GLY A 130 -2.85 15.54 3.79
N VAL A 131 -1.84 15.18 4.57
CA VAL A 131 -1.27 16.07 5.57
C VAL A 131 0.17 16.38 5.22
N ASN A 132 0.60 17.61 5.41
CA ASN A 132 2.01 17.99 5.27
C ASN A 132 2.82 17.67 6.54
N SER A 133 4.12 17.93 6.52
CA SER A 133 5.01 17.68 7.67
C SER A 133 4.73 18.57 8.89
N ALA A 134 3.97 19.66 8.71
CA ALA A 134 3.51 20.52 9.80
C ALA A 134 2.14 20.07 10.37
N GLY A 135 1.56 18.97 9.86
CA GLY A 135 0.25 18.48 10.28
C GLY A 135 -0.94 19.23 9.68
N VAL A 136 -0.71 20.10 8.69
CA VAL A 136 -1.80 20.80 7.99
C VAL A 136 -2.48 19.84 7.02
N LEU A 137 -3.80 19.73 7.13
CA LEU A 137 -4.67 18.94 6.26
C LEU A 137 -4.99 19.69 4.96
N TYR A 138 -4.96 18.96 3.86
CA TYR A 138 -5.36 19.40 2.52
C TYR A 138 -6.37 18.42 1.93
N GLN A 139 -7.28 18.94 1.12
CA GLN A 139 -8.25 18.16 0.34
C GLN A 139 -8.16 18.56 -1.14
N ARG A 140 -8.36 17.59 -2.02
CA ARG A 140 -8.53 17.78 -3.47
C ARG A 140 -9.71 16.97 -3.99
#